data_AF-A0A6A4WUG4-F1
#
_entry.id   AF-A0A6A4WUG4-F1
#
_cell.length_a   1.000
_cell.length_b   1.000
_cell.length_c   1.000
_cell.angle_alpha   90.00
_cell.angle_beta   90.00
_cell.angle_gamma   90.00
#
_symmetry.space_group_name_H-M   'P 1'
#
loop_
_entity.id
_entity.type
_entity.pdbx_description
1 polymer ?
#
loop_
_entity_poly.entity_id
_entity_poly.type
_entity_poly.pdbx_seq_one_letter_code
_entity_poly.pdbx_strand_id
1 'polypeptide(L)'
;MPRWQRPWQGLACIAGGFVMHLTLGTIYTFGNVTSYLTSYLHVRVSEDVDYATTMWIPALMNMGQGLTLAVGGRLYGRFGPRVACLIGCAVLTVSTALSSQTVRSSVALLSLTYGLGGGIGVGLAYVAPMSSAMKFYQLYVTFLFNTITIGFINPLWKAYGQKNIADDHFLAFVGSAAAVFNSLGRVMWGALCDRTSYRTAMLCACTLLCAAFATMQLTPLGGRWMFAVWVWLVFVSFSANFCLIVTAVANTYGTQHAGPIYGVIFSSSVIGSPISVGLANVFLQKLGFPVMFMIQASFVCVRLDMSNIH
;
A
#
# COMPACT_ATOMS: atom_id res chain seq x y z
N MET A 1 16.25 -26.43 -14.36
CA MET A 1 15.60 -25.14 -14.03
C MET A 1 15.49 -25.00 -12.52
N PRO A 2 16.08 -23.97 -11.91
CA PRO A 2 15.93 -23.70 -10.47
C PRO A 2 14.45 -23.54 -10.11
N ARG A 3 14.07 -23.98 -8.89
CA ARG A 3 12.68 -24.07 -8.40
C ARG A 3 11.85 -22.80 -8.61
N TRP A 4 12.49 -21.64 -8.69
CA TRP A 4 11.88 -20.30 -8.71
C TRP A 4 11.41 -19.79 -10.08
N GLN A 5 11.73 -20.47 -11.19
CA GLN A 5 11.39 -20.01 -12.55
C GLN A 5 10.03 -20.51 -13.08
N ARG A 6 9.19 -21.14 -12.25
CA ARG A 6 7.95 -21.78 -12.71
C ARG A 6 6.75 -20.84 -12.53
N PRO A 7 6.17 -20.26 -13.59
CA PRO A 7 5.03 -19.33 -13.48
C PRO A 7 3.82 -19.94 -12.75
N TRP A 8 3.67 -21.27 -12.83
CA TRP A 8 2.65 -22.03 -12.10
C TRP A 8 2.73 -21.90 -10.57
N GLN A 9 3.91 -21.66 -9.99
CA GLN A 9 4.03 -21.47 -8.54
C GLN A 9 3.43 -20.14 -8.07
N GLY A 10 3.57 -19.08 -8.87
CA GLY A 10 2.94 -17.78 -8.60
C GLY A 10 1.41 -17.89 -8.68
N LEU A 11 0.89 -18.50 -9.74
CA LEU A 11 -0.54 -18.80 -9.90
C LEU A 11 -1.07 -19.66 -8.74
N ALA A 12 -0.35 -20.71 -8.35
CA ALA A 12 -0.71 -21.55 -7.22
C ALA A 12 -0.71 -20.79 -5.89
N CYS A 13 0.20 -19.83 -5.69
CA CYS A 13 0.22 -18.98 -4.50
C CYS A 13 -0.98 -18.03 -4.46
N ILE A 14 -1.36 -17.43 -5.59
CA ILE A 14 -2.54 -16.57 -5.69
C ILE A 14 -3.81 -17.39 -5.43
N ALA A 15 -3.94 -18.55 -6.09
CA ALA A 15 -5.06 -19.46 -5.88
C ALA A 15 -5.15 -19.92 -4.41
N GLY A 16 -4.01 -20.29 -3.80
CA GLY A 16 -3.96 -20.65 -2.38
C GLY A 16 -4.33 -19.50 -1.46
N GLY A 17 -3.85 -18.27 -1.73
CA GLY A 17 -4.21 -17.07 -0.98
C GLY A 17 -5.69 -16.72 -1.07
N PHE A 18 -6.29 -16.88 -2.26
CA PHE A 18 -7.71 -16.70 -2.49
C PHE A 18 -8.54 -17.74 -1.73
N VAL A 19 -8.21 -19.03 -1.85
CA VAL A 19 -8.90 -20.11 -1.13
C VAL A 19 -8.78 -19.92 0.39
N MET A 20 -7.59 -19.56 0.89
CA MET A 20 -7.42 -19.25 2.31
C MET A 20 -8.33 -18.10 2.74
N HIS A 21 -8.38 -16.97 2.02
CA HIS A 21 -9.26 -15.86 2.38
C HIS A 21 -10.74 -16.21 2.27
N LEU A 22 -11.12 -17.02 1.29
CA LEU A 22 -12.48 -17.51 1.16
C LEU A 22 -12.89 -18.30 2.42
N THR A 23 -11.99 -19.12 2.96
CA THR A 23 -12.23 -19.85 4.22
C THR A 23 -12.18 -18.97 5.48
N LEU A 24 -11.30 -17.96 5.51
CA LEU A 24 -11.21 -17.01 6.63
C LEU A 24 -12.40 -16.05 6.68
N GLY A 25 -13.09 -15.84 5.55
CA GLY A 25 -14.25 -14.97 5.42
C GLY A 25 -15.54 -15.49 6.08
N THR A 26 -15.51 -16.67 6.72
CA THR A 26 -16.65 -17.28 7.41
C THR A 26 -17.28 -16.36 8.46
N ILE A 27 -16.48 -15.51 9.14
CA ILE A 27 -16.94 -14.45 10.04
C ILE A 27 -18.03 -13.58 9.40
N TYR A 28 -17.84 -13.17 8.15
CA TYR A 28 -18.76 -12.26 7.47
C TYR A 28 -20.05 -12.94 7.02
N THR A 29 -20.05 -14.27 6.88
CA THR A 29 -21.24 -15.06 6.56
C THR A 29 -22.01 -15.53 7.80
N PHE A 30 -21.49 -15.25 9.00
CA PHE A 30 -22.06 -15.78 10.24
C PHE A 30 -23.47 -15.27 10.51
N GLY A 31 -23.85 -14.09 9.99
CA GLY A 31 -25.23 -13.61 10.04
C GLY A 31 -26.22 -14.58 9.42
N ASN A 32 -25.88 -15.19 8.28
CA ASN A 32 -26.72 -16.20 7.64
C ASN A 32 -26.73 -17.51 8.42
N VAL A 33 -25.58 -17.90 8.98
CA VAL A 33 -25.44 -19.14 9.77
C VAL A 33 -26.22 -19.06 11.09
N THR A 34 -26.29 -17.87 11.71
CA THR A 34 -26.87 -17.67 13.04
C THR A 34 -28.34 -18.08 13.10
N SER A 35 -29.14 -17.77 12.08
CA SER A 35 -30.57 -18.14 12.05
C SER A 35 -30.80 -19.65 12.07
N TYR A 36 -30.06 -20.38 11.24
CA TYR A 36 -30.14 -21.85 11.20
C TYR A 36 -29.55 -22.49 12.44
N LEU A 37 -28.44 -21.94 12.93
CA LEU A 37 -27.74 -22.45 14.10
C LEU A 37 -28.59 -22.29 15.37
N THR A 38 -29.24 -21.14 15.53
CA THR A 38 -30.11 -20.85 16.68
C THR A 38 -31.32 -21.78 16.66
N SER A 39 -31.98 -21.94 15.51
CA SER A 39 -33.10 -22.89 15.36
C SER A 39 -32.68 -24.34 15.67
N TYR A 40 -31.51 -24.77 15.20
CA TYR A 40 -31.00 -26.12 15.49
C TYR A 40 -30.71 -26.32 16.99
N LEU A 41 -30.02 -25.37 17.62
CA LEU A 41 -29.64 -25.45 19.04
C LEU A 41 -30.87 -25.39 19.96
N HIS A 42 -31.87 -24.59 19.60
CA HIS A 42 -33.14 -24.49 20.33
C HIS A 42 -33.88 -25.84 20.37
N VAL A 43 -33.83 -26.61 19.27
CA VAL A 43 -34.53 -27.91 19.18
C VAL A 43 -33.71 -29.06 19.78
N ARG A 44 -32.38 -29.02 19.65
CA ARG A 44 -31.51 -30.18 19.95
C ARG A 44 -30.75 -30.09 21.26
N VAL A 45 -30.60 -28.90 21.85
CA VAL A 45 -29.77 -28.68 23.04
C VAL A 45 -30.60 -28.15 24.20
N SER A 46 -31.26 -27.00 24.02
CA SER A 46 -32.10 -26.39 25.06
C SER A 46 -33.06 -25.36 24.47
N GLU A 47 -34.30 -25.33 24.96
CA GLU A 47 -35.32 -24.36 24.51
C GLU A 47 -34.97 -22.91 24.88
N ASP A 48 -34.09 -22.68 25.84
CA ASP A 48 -33.68 -21.33 26.26
C ASP A 48 -32.67 -20.65 25.30
N VAL A 49 -32.30 -21.29 24.18
CA VAL A 49 -31.34 -20.74 23.23
C VAL A 49 -32.02 -19.74 22.31
N ASP A 50 -31.80 -18.46 22.60
CA ASP A 50 -32.21 -17.35 21.74
C ASP A 50 -31.01 -16.70 21.04
N TYR A 51 -31.26 -15.82 20.07
CA TYR A 51 -30.25 -15.07 19.31
C TYR A 51 -29.22 -14.35 20.18
N ALA A 52 -29.62 -13.87 21.37
CA ALA A 52 -28.73 -13.25 22.34
C ALA A 52 -27.60 -14.19 22.80
N THR A 53 -27.89 -15.48 22.93
CA THR A 53 -26.90 -16.49 23.37
C THR A 53 -25.99 -16.91 22.23
N THR A 54 -26.51 -17.09 21.02
CA THR A 54 -25.73 -17.45 19.83
C THR A 54 -24.85 -16.31 19.30
N MET A 55 -25.18 -15.05 19.60
CA MET A 55 -24.35 -13.87 19.28
C MET A 55 -22.99 -13.87 20.02
N TRP A 56 -22.83 -14.63 21.10
CA TRP A 56 -21.53 -14.78 21.76
C TRP A 56 -20.50 -15.51 20.89
N ILE A 57 -20.94 -16.37 19.96
CA ILE A 57 -20.05 -17.12 19.07
C ILE A 57 -19.22 -16.17 18.18
N PRO A 58 -19.81 -15.28 17.36
CA PRO A 58 -19.04 -14.34 16.53
C PRO A 58 -18.30 -13.30 17.37
N ALA A 59 -18.82 -12.92 18.55
CA ALA A 59 -18.12 -12.01 19.47
C ALA A 59 -16.80 -12.62 19.97
N LEU A 60 -16.83 -13.88 20.40
CA LEU A 60 -15.64 -14.63 20.83
C LEU A 60 -14.68 -14.91 19.66
N MET A 61 -15.21 -15.05 18.44
CA MET A 61 -14.36 -15.15 17.25
C MET A 61 -13.57 -13.88 16.98
N ASN A 62 -14.22 -12.71 17.02
CA ASN A 62 -13.54 -11.42 16.89
C ASN A 62 -12.53 -11.20 18.03
N MET A 63 -12.88 -11.62 19.25
CA MET A 63 -11.97 -11.56 20.40
C MET A 63 -10.73 -12.44 20.18
N GLY A 64 -10.91 -13.71 19.78
CA GLY A 64 -9.81 -14.63 19.48
C GLY A 64 -8.90 -14.12 18.36
N GLN A 65 -9.50 -13.55 17.31
CA GLN A 65 -8.76 -12.94 16.20
C GLN A 65 -7.93 -11.74 16.66
N GLY A 66 -8.54 -10.82 17.43
CA GLY A 66 -7.87 -9.63 17.95
C GLY A 66 -6.68 -9.96 18.84
N LEU A 67 -6.82 -10.94 19.74
CA LEU A 67 -5.76 -11.38 20.65
C LEU A 67 -4.57 -12.01 19.92
N THR A 68 -4.83 -12.70 18.80
CA THR A 68 -3.81 -13.51 18.13
C THR A 68 -3.14 -12.86 16.94
N LEU A 69 -3.70 -11.78 16.38
CA LEU A 69 -3.06 -11.01 15.31
C LEU A 69 -1.64 -10.55 15.68
N ALA A 70 -1.45 -10.04 16.90
CA ALA A 70 -0.12 -9.62 17.38
C ALA A 70 0.85 -10.80 17.52
N VAL A 71 0.35 -11.98 17.93
CA VAL A 71 1.14 -13.21 18.03
C VAL A 71 1.47 -13.75 16.64
N GLY A 72 0.52 -13.71 15.70
CA GLY A 72 0.69 -14.07 14.31
C GLY A 72 1.76 -13.22 13.63
N GLY A 73 1.83 -11.92 13.94
CA GLY A 73 2.92 -11.03 13.51
C GLY A 73 4.30 -11.51 13.93
N ARG A 74 4.46 -11.89 15.20
CA ARG A 74 5.73 -12.42 15.73
C ARG A 74 6.08 -13.78 15.14
N LEU A 75 5.07 -14.64 14.96
CA LEU A 75 5.22 -15.97 14.36
C LEU A 75 5.68 -15.85 12.90
N TYR A 76 5.04 -14.95 12.14
CA TYR A 76 5.42 -14.62 10.76
C TYR A 76 6.87 -14.13 10.68
N GLY A 77 7.28 -13.22 11.56
CA GLY A 77 8.65 -12.68 11.57
C GLY A 77 9.71 -13.74 11.88
N ARG A 78 9.40 -14.71 12.76
CA ARG A 78 10.38 -15.71 13.22
C ARG A 78 10.47 -16.95 12.34
N PHE A 79 9.35 -17.47 11.85
CA PHE A 79 9.29 -18.73 11.09
C PHE A 79 8.89 -18.55 9.63
N GLY A 80 8.61 -17.31 9.22
CA GLY A 80 8.21 -16.97 7.86
C GLY A 80 6.74 -17.23 7.55
N PRO A 81 6.28 -16.80 6.36
CA PRO A 81 4.87 -16.83 5.96
C PRO A 81 4.27 -18.24 5.93
N ARG A 82 5.03 -19.22 5.44
CA ARG A 82 4.50 -20.58 5.19
C ARG A 82 4.08 -21.28 6.49
N VAL A 83 4.95 -21.23 7.50
CA VAL A 83 4.70 -21.88 8.79
C VAL A 83 3.57 -21.17 9.52
N ALA A 84 3.54 -19.83 9.49
CA ALA A 84 2.45 -19.06 10.09
C ALA A 84 1.08 -19.38 9.47
N CYS A 85 0.99 -19.46 8.13
CA CYS A 85 -0.23 -19.89 7.45
C CYS A 85 -0.64 -21.32 7.84
N LEU A 86 0.31 -22.26 7.83
CA LEU A 86 0.01 -23.66 8.14
C LEU A 86 -0.52 -23.84 9.56
N ILE A 87 0.08 -23.16 10.54
CA ILE A 87 -0.38 -23.21 11.94
C ILE A 87 -1.78 -22.61 12.06
N GLY A 88 -2.02 -21.43 11.47
CA GLY A 88 -3.34 -20.80 11.53
C GLY A 88 -4.43 -21.63 10.87
N CYS A 89 -4.17 -22.19 9.68
CA CYS A 89 -5.10 -23.07 8.98
C CYS A 89 -5.33 -24.40 9.75
N ALA A 90 -4.29 -24.98 10.34
CA ALA A 90 -4.43 -26.19 11.15
C ALA A 90 -5.29 -25.94 12.39
N VAL A 91 -5.05 -24.84 13.11
CA VAL A 91 -5.87 -24.45 14.26
C VAL A 91 -7.32 -24.23 13.83
N LEU A 92 -7.56 -23.47 12.76
CA LEU A 92 -8.92 -23.23 12.25
C LEU A 92 -9.64 -24.53 11.87
N THR A 93 -8.94 -25.47 11.21
CA THR A 93 -9.49 -26.77 10.81
C THR A 93 -9.82 -27.63 12.02
N VAL A 94 -8.91 -27.71 13.00
CA VAL A 94 -9.13 -28.46 14.25
C VAL A 94 -10.27 -27.84 15.05
N SER A 95 -10.32 -26.52 15.20
CA SER A 95 -11.40 -25.82 15.88
C SER A 95 -12.75 -26.09 15.21
N THR A 96 -12.83 -25.99 13.88
CA THR A 96 -14.08 -26.26 13.14
C THR A 96 -14.50 -27.73 13.22
N ALA A 97 -13.53 -28.65 13.18
CA ALA A 97 -13.79 -30.08 13.33
C ALA A 97 -14.31 -30.41 14.75
N LEU A 98 -13.71 -29.84 15.79
CA LEU A 98 -14.19 -29.97 17.17
C LEU A 98 -15.60 -29.38 17.33
N SER A 99 -15.89 -28.28 16.64
CA SER A 99 -17.22 -27.67 16.68
C SER A 99 -18.33 -28.60 16.19
N SER A 100 -18.05 -29.51 15.25
CA SER A 100 -19.02 -30.50 14.79
C SER A 100 -19.56 -31.40 15.91
N GLN A 101 -18.75 -31.63 16.95
CA GLN A 101 -19.11 -32.41 18.12
C GLN A 101 -19.78 -31.52 19.18
N THR A 102 -19.22 -30.33 19.45
CA THR A 102 -19.73 -29.45 20.51
C THR A 102 -21.07 -28.80 20.19
N VAL A 103 -21.43 -28.64 18.90
CA VAL A 103 -22.76 -28.19 18.46
C VAL A 103 -23.87 -29.04 19.09
N ARG A 104 -23.63 -30.33 19.33
CA ARG A 104 -24.62 -31.26 19.89
C ARG A 104 -24.67 -31.24 21.42
N SER A 105 -23.70 -30.61 22.09
CA SER A 105 -23.54 -30.69 23.54
C SER A 105 -23.96 -29.41 24.25
N SER A 106 -23.43 -28.25 23.84
CA SER A 106 -23.70 -26.98 24.53
C SER A 106 -23.29 -25.77 23.69
N VAL A 107 -24.07 -24.69 23.79
CA VAL A 107 -23.76 -23.38 23.19
C VAL A 107 -22.44 -22.82 23.72
N ALA A 108 -22.12 -23.01 25.00
CA ALA A 108 -20.88 -22.51 25.59
C ALA A 108 -19.64 -23.22 25.01
N LEU A 109 -19.71 -24.55 24.84
CA LEU A 109 -18.63 -25.32 24.21
C LEU A 109 -18.46 -24.98 22.73
N LEU A 110 -19.56 -24.70 22.04
CA LEU A 110 -19.52 -24.21 20.66
C LEU A 110 -18.87 -22.83 20.57
N SER A 111 -19.24 -21.92 21.46
CA SER A 111 -18.65 -20.58 21.59
C SER A 111 -17.14 -20.63 21.85
N LEU A 112 -16.66 -21.58 22.65
CA LEU A 112 -15.24 -21.77 22.92
C LEU A 112 -14.49 -22.38 21.73
N THR A 113 -15.04 -23.41 21.10
CA THR A 113 -14.36 -24.10 19.99
C THR A 113 -14.43 -23.30 18.70
N TYR A 114 -15.64 -22.99 18.21
CA TYR A 114 -15.85 -22.29 16.95
C TYR A 114 -15.56 -20.80 17.08
N GLY A 115 -16.06 -20.18 18.15
CA GLY A 115 -15.85 -18.77 18.42
C GLY A 115 -14.38 -18.49 18.73
N LEU A 116 -13.95 -18.75 19.96
CA LEU A 116 -12.59 -18.40 20.39
C LEU A 116 -11.50 -19.17 19.61
N GLY A 117 -11.62 -20.50 19.49
CA GLY A 117 -10.65 -21.33 18.77
C GLY A 117 -10.57 -21.01 17.28
N GLY A 118 -11.72 -20.85 16.61
CA GLY A 118 -11.78 -20.41 15.22
C GLY A 118 -11.16 -19.01 15.04
N GLY A 119 -11.45 -18.08 15.95
CA GLY A 119 -10.87 -16.74 15.97
C GLY A 119 -9.34 -16.75 16.08
N ILE A 120 -8.77 -17.60 16.95
CA ILE A 120 -7.33 -17.81 17.08
C ILE A 120 -6.73 -18.29 15.74
N GLY A 121 -7.35 -19.29 15.10
CA GLY A 121 -6.91 -19.79 13.81
C GLY A 121 -6.93 -18.73 12.71
N VAL A 122 -8.01 -17.93 12.66
CA VAL A 122 -8.15 -16.80 11.73
C VAL A 122 -7.05 -15.76 11.97
N GLY A 123 -6.87 -15.33 13.21
CA GLY A 123 -5.89 -14.29 13.57
C GLY A 123 -4.44 -14.67 13.20
N LEU A 124 -4.07 -15.95 13.33
CA LEU A 124 -2.75 -16.44 12.95
C LEU A 124 -2.57 -16.55 11.43
N ALA A 125 -3.57 -17.06 10.70
CA ALA A 125 -3.49 -17.27 9.25
C ALA A 125 -3.53 -15.95 8.45
N TYR A 126 -4.24 -14.94 8.96
CA TYR A 126 -4.51 -13.68 8.26
C TYR A 126 -3.26 -12.80 8.05
N VAL A 127 -2.29 -12.88 8.96
CA VAL A 127 -1.12 -11.98 9.00
C VAL A 127 -0.24 -12.09 7.75
N ALA A 128 0.00 -13.31 7.26
CA ALA A 128 0.97 -13.56 6.20
C ALA A 128 0.57 -12.95 4.84
N PRO A 129 -0.65 -13.15 4.32
CA PRO A 129 -1.07 -12.50 3.10
C PRO A 129 -1.25 -10.98 3.29
N MET A 130 -1.74 -10.53 4.44
CA MET A 130 -1.89 -9.10 4.74
C MET A 130 -0.55 -8.36 4.70
N SER A 131 0.48 -8.93 5.31
CA SER A 131 1.83 -8.34 5.36
C SER A 131 2.48 -8.25 3.97
N SER A 132 2.18 -9.22 3.09
CA SER A 132 2.68 -9.22 1.71
C SER A 132 1.95 -8.18 0.84
N ALA A 133 0.65 -8.01 1.07
CA ALA A 133 -0.17 -6.98 0.41
C ALA A 133 0.20 -5.56 0.87
N MET A 134 0.57 -5.39 2.15
CA MET A 134 0.92 -4.07 2.70
C MET A 134 2.11 -3.44 1.97
N LYS A 135 3.17 -4.21 1.72
CA LYS A 135 4.36 -3.72 0.97
C LYS A 135 3.99 -3.30 -0.46
N PHE A 136 3.08 -4.02 -1.11
CA PHE A 136 2.60 -3.67 -2.44
C PHE A 136 1.83 -2.36 -2.40
N TYR A 137 0.90 -2.24 -1.44
CA TYR A 137 0.07 -1.05 -1.28
C TYR A 137 0.89 0.19 -0.94
N GLN A 138 1.93 0.07 -0.11
CA GLN A 138 2.87 1.15 0.17
C GLN A 138 3.54 1.68 -1.11
N LEU A 139 4.05 0.79 -1.97
CA LEU A 139 4.65 1.18 -3.25
C LEU A 139 3.60 1.76 -4.21
N TYR A 140 2.40 1.19 -4.24
CA TYR A 140 1.29 1.65 -5.08
C TYR A 140 0.85 3.07 -4.69
N VAL A 141 0.65 3.34 -3.40
CA VAL A 141 0.26 4.66 -2.88
C VAL A 141 1.40 5.67 -3.04
N THR A 142 2.65 5.27 -2.81
CA THR A 142 3.83 6.11 -3.06
C THR A 142 3.87 6.57 -4.52
N PHE A 143 3.62 5.66 -5.47
CA PHE A 143 3.57 6.01 -6.89
C PHE A 143 2.35 6.83 -7.26
N LEU A 144 1.18 6.56 -6.67
CA LEU A 144 -0.04 7.35 -6.87
C LEU A 144 0.18 8.84 -6.56
N PHE A 145 0.70 9.15 -5.37
CA PHE A 145 0.99 10.53 -4.99
C PHE A 145 2.08 11.15 -5.85
N ASN A 146 3.07 10.35 -6.27
CA ASN A 146 4.05 10.81 -7.22
C ASN A 146 3.40 11.24 -8.55
N THR A 147 2.52 10.42 -9.11
CA THR A 147 1.82 10.75 -10.36
C THR A 147 0.98 12.02 -10.23
N ILE A 148 0.33 12.25 -9.09
CA ILE A 148 -0.42 13.49 -8.86
C ILE A 148 0.51 14.71 -8.94
N THR A 149 1.67 14.65 -8.30
CA THR A 149 2.67 15.73 -8.32
C THR A 149 3.26 15.97 -9.71
N ILE A 150 3.54 14.90 -10.44
CA ILE A 150 4.11 14.96 -11.79
C ILE A 150 3.09 15.54 -12.77
N GLY A 151 1.85 15.07 -12.69
CA GLY A 151 0.75 15.51 -13.55
C GLY A 151 0.46 17.01 -13.42
N PHE A 152 0.81 17.62 -12.29
CA PHE A 152 0.78 19.07 -12.12
C PHE A 152 2.02 19.76 -12.71
N ILE A 153 3.24 19.40 -12.27
CA ILE A 153 4.42 20.20 -12.57
C ILE A 153 4.87 20.08 -14.03
N ASN A 154 4.77 18.89 -14.65
CA ASN A 154 5.28 18.62 -15.99
C ASN A 154 4.64 19.53 -17.07
N PRO A 155 3.30 19.73 -17.11
CA PRO A 155 2.71 20.66 -18.06
C PRO A 155 2.80 22.14 -17.65
N LEU A 156 2.93 22.46 -16.35
CA LEU A 156 2.69 23.83 -15.86
C LEU A 156 3.93 24.62 -15.45
N TRP A 157 5.11 23.99 -15.34
CA TRP A 157 6.33 24.71 -14.92
C TRP A 157 6.68 25.89 -15.85
N LYS A 158 6.53 25.73 -17.17
CA LYS A 158 6.79 26.81 -18.15
C LYS A 158 5.76 27.93 -18.02
N ALA A 159 4.48 27.58 -17.85
CA ALA A 159 3.39 28.55 -17.65
C ALA A 159 3.58 29.37 -16.37
N TYR A 160 4.12 28.78 -15.30
CA TYR A 160 4.50 29.52 -14.10
C TYR A 160 5.67 30.48 -14.39
N GLY A 161 6.72 30.02 -15.09
CA GLY A 161 7.87 30.83 -15.46
C GLY A 161 7.50 32.07 -16.29
N GLN A 162 6.56 31.93 -17.22
CA GLN A 162 6.07 33.02 -18.08
C GLN A 162 5.41 34.17 -17.31
N LYS A 163 5.00 33.98 -16.04
CA LYS A 163 4.46 35.09 -15.22
C LYS A 163 5.52 36.12 -14.85
N ASN A 164 6.78 35.69 -14.67
CA ASN A 164 7.87 36.53 -14.19
C ASN A 164 8.98 36.71 -15.24
N ILE A 165 9.03 35.85 -16.26
CA ILE A 165 10.10 35.79 -17.25
C ILE A 165 9.47 35.86 -18.65
N ALA A 166 9.67 36.98 -19.35
CA ALA A 166 9.17 37.17 -20.72
C ALA A 166 9.99 36.44 -21.79
N ASP A 167 11.21 36.01 -21.47
CA ASP A 167 12.15 35.38 -22.39
C ASP A 167 11.81 33.89 -22.60
N ASP A 168 11.08 33.59 -23.67
CA ASP A 168 10.69 32.21 -24.00
C ASP A 168 11.87 31.33 -24.42
N HIS A 169 12.91 31.91 -25.02
CA HIS A 169 14.14 31.17 -25.36
C HIS A 169 14.84 30.67 -24.10
N PHE A 170 14.93 31.51 -23.07
CA PHE A 170 15.44 31.10 -21.76
C PHE A 170 14.59 29.98 -21.15
N LEU A 171 13.26 30.10 -21.17
CA LEU A 171 12.38 29.05 -20.63
C LEU A 171 12.52 27.73 -21.39
N ALA A 172 12.66 27.77 -22.72
CA ALA A 172 12.92 26.59 -23.53
C ALA A 172 14.27 25.94 -23.17
N PHE A 173 15.32 26.74 -23.01
CA PHE A 173 16.63 26.27 -22.54
C PHE A 173 16.54 25.58 -21.17
N VAL A 174 15.83 26.18 -20.21
CA VAL A 174 15.62 25.57 -18.89
C VAL A 174 14.98 24.19 -19.00
N GLY A 175 13.98 24.03 -19.88
CA GLY A 175 13.33 22.74 -20.14
C GLY A 175 14.26 21.71 -20.77
N SER A 176 15.05 22.10 -21.77
CA SER A 176 16.05 21.21 -22.39
C SER A 176 17.11 20.76 -21.38
N ALA A 177 17.63 21.69 -20.57
CA ALA A 177 18.56 21.36 -19.49
C ALA A 177 17.90 20.45 -18.43
N ALA A 178 16.62 20.67 -18.09
CA ALA A 178 15.88 19.83 -17.16
C ALA A 178 15.79 18.36 -17.61
N ALA A 179 15.72 18.09 -18.91
CA ALA A 179 15.77 16.72 -19.45
C ALA A 179 17.13 16.05 -19.23
N VAL A 180 18.22 16.80 -19.34
CA VAL A 180 19.58 16.31 -19.01
C VAL A 180 19.66 15.99 -17.52
N PHE A 181 19.21 16.90 -16.66
CA PHE A 181 19.15 16.69 -15.22
C PHE A 181 18.26 15.50 -14.83
N ASN A 182 17.14 15.27 -15.52
CA ASN A 182 16.30 14.10 -15.30
C ASN A 182 17.05 12.80 -15.63
N SER A 183 17.82 12.78 -16.72
CA SER A 183 18.57 11.61 -17.15
C SER A 183 19.74 11.32 -16.20
N LEU A 184 20.52 12.34 -15.84
CA LEU A 184 21.62 12.23 -14.87
C LEU A 184 21.11 11.85 -13.47
N GLY A 185 19.97 12.39 -13.07
CA GLY A 185 19.32 12.08 -11.81
C GLY A 185 19.06 10.58 -11.65
N ARG A 186 18.61 9.87 -12.71
CA ARG A 186 18.39 8.42 -12.64
C ARG A 186 19.65 7.66 -12.26
N VAL A 187 20.78 8.02 -12.86
CA VAL A 187 22.09 7.41 -12.57
C VAL A 187 22.51 7.73 -11.14
N MET A 188 22.36 8.99 -10.73
CA MET A 188 22.70 9.45 -9.37
C MET A 188 21.89 8.73 -8.29
N TRP A 189 20.56 8.66 -8.44
CA TRP A 189 19.69 7.99 -7.46
C TRP A 189 19.86 6.48 -7.46
N GLY A 190 20.12 5.87 -8.62
CA GLY A 190 20.51 4.46 -8.72
C GLY A 190 21.78 4.18 -7.93
N ALA A 191 22.86 4.92 -8.21
CA ALA A 191 24.12 4.79 -7.50
C ALA A 191 24.01 5.08 -5.98
N LEU A 192 23.16 6.03 -5.58
CA LEU A 192 22.90 6.31 -4.16
C LEU A 192 22.15 5.15 -3.50
N CYS A 193 21.15 4.59 -4.16
CA CYS A 193 20.39 3.43 -3.69
C CYS A 193 21.29 2.20 -3.54
N ASP A 194 22.18 1.96 -4.50
CA ASP A 194 23.11 0.82 -4.48
C ASP A 194 24.11 0.91 -3.31
N ARG A 195 24.51 2.12 -2.90
CA ARG A 195 25.43 2.34 -1.78
C ARG A 195 24.77 2.40 -0.41
N THR A 196 23.53 2.85 -0.34
CA THR A 196 22.83 3.10 0.93
C THR A 196 21.66 2.13 1.07
N SER A 197 20.46 2.57 0.69
CA SER A 197 19.24 1.79 0.66
C SER A 197 18.18 2.57 -0.12
N TYR A 198 17.15 1.86 -0.58
CA TYR A 198 15.94 2.46 -1.15
C TYR A 198 15.36 3.54 -0.23
N ARG A 199 15.30 3.28 1.08
CA ARG A 199 14.71 4.20 2.06
C ARG A 199 15.45 5.54 2.08
N THR A 200 16.77 5.51 2.23
CA THR A 200 17.59 6.73 2.30
C THR A 200 17.52 7.52 0.99
N ALA A 201 17.64 6.84 -0.16
CA ALA A 201 17.57 7.50 -1.46
C ALA A 201 16.19 8.13 -1.71
N MET A 202 15.10 7.43 -1.35
CA MET A 202 13.75 7.93 -1.50
C MET A 202 13.46 9.09 -0.55
N LEU A 203 13.90 9.02 0.70
CA LEU A 203 13.79 10.12 1.67
C LEU A 203 14.52 11.37 1.16
N CYS A 204 15.76 11.25 0.69
CA CYS A 204 16.51 12.37 0.13
C CYS A 204 15.81 12.98 -1.11
N ALA A 205 15.26 12.16 -1.99
CA ALA A 205 14.54 12.65 -3.16
C ALA A 205 13.21 13.34 -2.78
N CYS A 206 12.48 12.80 -1.81
CA CYS A 206 11.24 13.39 -1.30
C CYS A 206 11.49 14.71 -0.57
N THR A 207 12.50 14.79 0.30
CA THR A 207 12.84 16.03 1.01
C THR A 207 13.30 17.11 0.05
N LEU A 208 14.14 16.77 -0.93
CA LEU A 208 14.58 17.70 -1.97
C LEU A 208 13.40 18.23 -2.79
N LEU A 209 12.47 17.35 -3.18
CA LEU A 209 11.27 17.73 -3.92
C LEU A 209 10.33 18.61 -3.10
N CYS A 210 10.11 18.26 -1.82
CA CYS A 210 9.28 19.04 -0.92
C CYS A 210 9.85 20.43 -0.68
N ALA A 211 11.16 20.52 -0.43
CA ALA A 211 11.87 21.78 -0.27
C ALA A 211 11.72 22.64 -1.54
N ALA A 212 11.95 22.04 -2.71
CA ALA A 212 11.81 22.74 -3.99
C ALA A 212 10.40 23.31 -4.19
N PHE A 213 9.33 22.54 -3.91
CA PHE A 213 7.96 23.06 -4.02
C PHE A 213 7.63 24.16 -3.02
N ALA A 214 8.12 24.05 -1.78
CA ALA A 214 7.90 25.06 -0.75
C ALA A 214 8.57 26.40 -1.10
N THR A 215 9.78 26.37 -1.66
CA THR A 215 10.59 27.55 -1.95
C THR A 215 10.40 28.09 -3.37
N MET A 216 9.83 27.32 -4.30
CA MET A 216 9.61 27.75 -5.70
C MET A 216 8.77 29.03 -5.81
N GLN A 217 7.92 29.31 -4.82
CA GLN A 217 7.15 30.55 -4.74
C GLN A 217 8.01 31.81 -4.66
N LEU A 218 9.24 31.70 -4.16
CA LEU A 218 10.17 32.82 -4.00
C LEU A 218 10.79 33.26 -5.33
N THR A 219 10.51 32.57 -6.45
CA THR A 219 11.04 32.87 -7.79
C THR A 219 11.07 34.36 -8.16
N PRO A 220 10.05 35.20 -7.85
CA PRO A 220 10.09 36.63 -8.16
C PRO A 220 11.28 37.38 -7.55
N LEU A 221 11.81 36.94 -6.40
CA LEU A 221 12.90 37.61 -5.68
C LEU A 221 14.29 37.28 -6.22
N GLY A 222 14.48 36.07 -6.76
CA GLY A 222 15.78 35.58 -7.22
C GLY A 222 16.00 35.63 -8.73
N GLY A 223 15.01 36.14 -9.48
CA GLY A 223 15.09 36.29 -10.92
C GLY A 223 15.11 34.97 -11.71
N ARG A 224 15.45 35.08 -13.00
CA ARG A 224 15.33 33.99 -13.98
C ARG A 224 16.18 32.76 -13.69
N TRP A 225 17.37 32.93 -13.10
CA TRP A 225 18.26 31.81 -12.79
C TRP A 225 17.81 31.01 -11.57
N MET A 226 17.17 31.66 -10.59
CA MET A 226 16.60 30.93 -9.46
C MET A 226 15.45 30.02 -9.91
N PHE A 227 14.62 30.48 -10.86
CA PHE A 227 13.61 29.63 -11.50
C PHE A 227 14.24 28.39 -12.15
N ALA A 228 15.33 28.57 -12.92
CA ALA A 228 16.02 27.46 -13.58
C ALA A 228 16.51 26.40 -12.58
N VAL A 229 17.13 26.84 -11.48
CA VAL A 229 17.59 25.95 -10.41
C VAL A 229 16.43 25.16 -9.80
N TRP A 230 15.30 25.80 -9.51
CA TRP A 230 14.12 25.10 -8.98
C TRP A 230 13.59 24.05 -9.95
N VAL A 231 13.46 24.38 -11.23
CA VAL A 231 13.02 23.43 -12.26
C VAL A 231 13.99 22.25 -12.32
N TRP A 232 15.30 22.48 -12.34
CA TRP A 232 16.28 21.40 -12.40
C TRP A 232 16.25 20.50 -11.15
N LEU A 233 16.14 21.08 -9.94
CA LEU A 233 16.01 20.31 -8.70
C LEU A 233 14.75 19.43 -8.70
N VAL A 234 13.63 19.96 -9.21
CA VAL A 234 12.40 19.17 -9.35
C VAL A 234 12.61 18.01 -10.33
N PHE A 235 13.21 18.25 -11.49
CA PHE A 235 13.43 17.20 -12.50
C PHE A 235 14.46 16.15 -12.09
N VAL A 236 15.51 16.52 -11.32
CA VAL A 236 16.43 15.57 -10.68
C VAL A 236 15.66 14.70 -9.68
N SER A 237 14.87 15.29 -8.78
CA SER A 237 14.13 14.55 -7.76
C SER A 237 13.01 13.66 -8.33
N PHE A 238 12.37 14.13 -9.40
CA PHE A 238 11.36 13.41 -10.16
C PHE A 238 11.91 12.08 -10.71
N SER A 239 13.14 12.10 -11.24
CA SER A 239 13.79 10.92 -11.81
C SER A 239 14.00 9.77 -10.81
N ALA A 240 14.12 10.10 -9.51
CA ALA A 240 14.33 9.13 -8.44
C ALA A 240 13.21 8.09 -8.40
N ASN A 241 11.96 8.50 -8.60
CA ASN A 241 10.80 7.60 -8.48
C ASN A 241 10.84 6.43 -9.45
N PHE A 242 11.16 6.68 -10.72
CA PHE A 242 11.17 5.63 -11.74
C PHE A 242 12.28 4.62 -11.53
N CYS A 243 13.44 5.06 -11.00
CA CYS A 243 14.55 4.16 -10.72
C CYS A 243 14.33 3.42 -9.40
N LEU A 244 14.06 4.15 -8.32
CA LEU A 244 13.98 3.61 -6.97
C LEU A 244 12.82 2.64 -6.78
N ILE A 245 11.67 2.87 -7.41
CA ILE A 245 10.51 1.97 -7.27
C ILE A 245 10.75 0.65 -7.99
N VAL A 246 11.38 0.66 -9.17
CA VAL A 246 11.77 -0.58 -9.86
C VAL A 246 12.77 -1.37 -9.00
N THR A 247 13.74 -0.67 -8.40
CA THR A 247 14.69 -1.28 -7.45
C THR A 247 13.99 -1.83 -6.20
N ALA A 248 13.04 -1.10 -5.62
CA ALA A 248 12.27 -1.56 -4.45
C ALA A 248 11.41 -2.79 -4.76
N VAL A 249 10.76 -2.80 -5.92
CA VAL A 249 9.98 -3.94 -6.39
C VAL A 249 10.89 -5.15 -6.61
N ALA A 250 12.04 -4.97 -7.27
CA ALA A 250 13.01 -6.04 -7.50
C ALA A 250 13.58 -6.60 -6.18
N ASN A 251 13.88 -5.74 -5.20
CA ASN A 251 14.37 -6.16 -3.89
C ASN A 251 13.31 -6.86 -3.04
N THR A 252 12.04 -6.46 -3.17
CA THR A 252 10.93 -7.00 -2.36
C THR A 252 10.35 -8.29 -2.95
N TYR A 253 10.18 -8.34 -4.27
CA TYR A 253 9.46 -9.41 -4.97
C TYR A 253 10.36 -10.27 -5.88
N GLY A 254 11.65 -9.92 -5.97
CA GLY A 254 12.61 -10.57 -6.87
C GLY A 254 12.58 -10.00 -8.29
N THR A 255 13.70 -10.15 -9.00
CA THR A 255 13.90 -9.57 -10.35
C THR A 255 13.02 -10.20 -11.43
N GLN A 256 12.53 -11.43 -11.25
CA GLN A 256 11.78 -12.17 -12.27
C GLN A 256 10.34 -11.66 -12.45
N HIS A 257 9.69 -11.21 -11.36
CA HIS A 257 8.32 -10.70 -11.40
C HIS A 257 8.25 -9.17 -11.26
N ALA A 258 9.40 -8.50 -11.23
CA ALA A 258 9.47 -7.06 -11.03
C ALA A 258 8.77 -6.28 -12.16
N GLY A 259 8.91 -6.71 -13.41
CA GLY A 259 8.28 -6.06 -14.56
C GLY A 259 6.75 -6.02 -14.46
N PRO A 260 6.07 -7.18 -14.34
CA PRO A 260 4.61 -7.21 -14.18
C PRO A 260 4.11 -6.45 -12.94
N ILE A 261 4.76 -6.62 -11.78
CA ILE A 261 4.36 -5.93 -10.54
C ILE A 261 4.53 -4.41 -10.68
N TYR A 262 5.64 -3.97 -11.27
CA TYR A 262 5.86 -2.56 -11.58
C TYR A 262 4.79 -2.02 -12.54
N GLY A 263 4.38 -2.79 -13.55
CA GLY A 263 3.29 -2.42 -14.44
C GLY A 263 1.96 -2.18 -13.69
N VAL A 264 1.63 -3.00 -12.71
CA VAL A 264 0.45 -2.79 -11.85
C VAL A 264 0.64 -1.58 -10.93
N ILE A 265 1.84 -1.36 -10.36
CA ILE A 265 2.10 -0.14 -9.59
C ILE A 265 1.94 1.10 -10.47
N PHE A 266 2.39 1.03 -11.72
CA PHE A 266 2.27 2.10 -12.70
C PHE A 266 0.82 2.42 -13.06
N SER A 267 -0.08 1.42 -12.98
CA SER A 267 -1.51 1.63 -13.22
C SER A 267 -2.18 2.57 -12.21
N SER A 268 -1.54 2.86 -11.06
CA SER A 268 -2.00 3.95 -10.18
C SER A 268 -2.06 5.30 -10.89
N SER A 269 -1.32 5.47 -11.99
CA SER A 269 -1.37 6.68 -12.82
C SER A 269 -2.72 6.90 -13.50
N VAL A 270 -3.50 5.84 -13.72
CA VAL A 270 -4.88 5.90 -14.22
C VAL A 270 -5.77 6.68 -13.25
N ILE A 271 -5.50 6.56 -11.95
CA ILE A 271 -6.22 7.26 -10.88
C ILE A 271 -5.58 8.63 -10.62
N GLY A 272 -4.25 8.71 -10.57
CA GLY A 272 -3.54 9.93 -10.20
C GLY A 272 -3.66 11.07 -11.21
N SER A 273 -3.65 10.76 -12.52
CA SER A 273 -3.63 11.80 -13.56
C SER A 273 -4.93 12.61 -13.66
N PRO A 274 -6.13 12.00 -13.63
CA PRO A 274 -7.38 12.76 -13.56
C PRO A 274 -7.48 13.62 -12.29
N ILE A 275 -7.01 13.10 -11.15
CA ILE A 275 -6.99 13.85 -9.89
C ILE A 275 -6.09 15.09 -10.01
N SER A 276 -4.89 14.98 -10.58
CA SER A 276 -4.01 16.13 -10.75
C SER A 276 -4.63 17.21 -11.64
N VAL A 277 -5.29 16.82 -12.72
CA VAL A 277 -5.98 17.75 -13.63
C VAL A 277 -7.19 18.40 -12.95
N GLY A 278 -8.00 17.62 -12.23
CA GLY A 278 -9.14 18.15 -11.46
C GLY A 278 -8.70 19.17 -10.41
N LEU A 279 -7.64 18.87 -9.66
CA LEU A 279 -7.05 19.79 -8.69
C LEU A 279 -6.51 21.05 -9.36
N ALA A 280 -5.78 20.92 -10.48
CA ALA A 280 -5.28 22.07 -11.22
C ALA A 280 -6.43 22.97 -11.71
N ASN A 281 -7.48 22.42 -12.31
CA ASN A 281 -8.60 23.22 -12.82
C ASN A 281 -9.33 24.00 -11.71
N VAL A 282 -9.56 23.37 -10.56
CA VAL A 282 -10.29 24.00 -9.45
C VAL A 282 -9.42 25.01 -8.70
N PHE A 283 -8.21 24.61 -8.31
CA PHE A 283 -7.39 25.39 -7.39
C PHE A 283 -6.48 26.38 -8.11
N LEU A 284 -5.97 26.08 -9.31
CA LEU A 284 -5.10 27.00 -10.03
C LEU A 284 -5.84 28.27 -10.45
N GLN A 285 -7.10 28.13 -10.90
CA GLN A 285 -7.93 29.27 -11.30
C GLN A 285 -8.35 30.14 -10.09
N LYS A 286 -8.68 29.52 -8.95
CA LYS A 286 -9.21 30.23 -7.77
C LYS A 286 -8.13 30.76 -6.82
N LEU A 287 -7.04 30.01 -6.63
CA LEU A 287 -6.04 30.27 -5.58
C LEU A 287 -4.63 30.52 -6.13
N GLY A 288 -4.41 30.29 -7.43
CA GLY A 288 -3.14 30.53 -8.10
C GLY A 288 -2.05 29.49 -7.81
N PHE A 289 -0.87 29.72 -8.39
CA PHE A 289 0.28 28.82 -8.32
C PHE A 289 0.84 28.59 -6.90
N PRO A 290 0.95 29.61 -6.01
CA PRO A 290 1.53 29.41 -4.68
C PRO A 290 0.81 28.34 -3.86
N VAL A 291 -0.52 28.45 -3.76
CA VAL A 291 -1.32 27.47 -3.01
C VAL A 291 -1.21 26.07 -3.63
N MET A 292 -1.17 25.99 -4.95
CA MET A 292 -1.02 24.71 -5.63
C MET A 292 0.35 24.07 -5.35
N PHE A 293 1.43 24.83 -5.26
CA PHE A 293 2.73 24.30 -4.84
C PHE A 293 2.72 23.78 -3.39
N MET A 294 1.98 24.43 -2.47
CA MET A 294 1.83 23.91 -1.10
C MET A 294 1.03 22.60 -1.05
N ILE A 295 -0.03 22.50 -1.86
CA ILE A 295 -0.81 21.26 -2.03
C ILE A 295 0.08 20.15 -2.60
N GLN A 296 0.96 20.46 -3.56
CA GLN A 296 1.90 19.46 -4.06
C GLN A 296 2.95 19.08 -3.02
N ALA A 297 3.45 20.03 -2.23
CA ALA A 297 4.37 19.72 -1.12
C ALA A 297 3.72 18.79 -0.08
N SER A 298 2.42 18.98 0.24
CA SER A 298 1.73 18.09 1.18
C SER A 298 1.60 16.65 0.65
N PHE A 299 1.31 16.47 -0.65
CA PHE A 299 1.33 15.14 -1.27
C PHE A 299 2.71 14.49 -1.25
N VAL A 300 3.78 15.28 -1.42
CA VAL A 300 5.16 14.79 -1.29
C VAL A 300 5.49 14.42 0.16
N CYS A 301 4.96 15.12 1.16
CA CYS A 301 5.10 14.73 2.58
C CYS A 301 4.40 13.41 2.88
N VAL A 302 3.19 13.18 2.37
CA VAL A 302 2.48 11.89 2.53
C VAL A 302 3.28 10.76 1.90
N ARG A 303 3.85 11.00 0.71
CA ARG A 303 4.76 10.06 0.05
C ARG A 303 6.01 9.77 0.92
N LEU A 304 6.57 10.78 1.57
CA LEU A 304 7.74 10.65 2.43
C LEU A 304 7.45 9.72 3.61
N ASP A 305 6.30 9.90 4.28
CA ASP A 305 5.87 9.06 5.39
C ASP A 305 5.71 7.58 4.95
N MET A 306 5.03 7.35 3.83
CA MET A 306 4.86 6.01 3.26
C MET A 306 6.18 5.34 2.85
N SER A 307 7.20 6.13 2.47
CA SER A 307 8.54 5.64 2.17
C SER A 307 9.40 5.33 3.40
N ASN A 308 8.96 5.76 4.59
CA ASN A 308 9.72 5.64 5.85
C ASN A 308 9.37 4.37 6.65
N ILE A 309 8.30 3.68 6.28
CA ILE A 309 7.82 2.48 6.97
C ILE A 309 8.50 1.25 6.36
N HIS A 310 9.76 1.01 6.75
CA HIS A 310 10.43 -0.30 6.95
C HIS A 310 11.91 -0.08 7.28
#